data_AF-A0A0F9HUF4-F1
#
_entry.id   AF-A0A0F9HUF4-F1
#
_cell.length_a   1.000
_cell.length_b   1.000
_cell.length_c   1.000
_cell.angle_alpha   90.00
_cell.angle_beta   90.00
_cell.angle_gamma   90.00
#
_symmetry.space_group_name_H-M   'P 1'
#
loop_
_entity.id
_entity.type
_entity.pdbx_description
1 polymer ?
#
loop_
_entity_poly.entity_id
_entity_poly.type
_entity_poly.pdbx_seq_one_letter_code
_entity_poly.pdbx_strand_id
1 'polypeptide(L)'
;MRRIFISIIILILLSGCATIQRKYSVENNIFTSSYPHMILKIDPSLKYVGRDTNDKIGEYSGLTIRSMPIEFTTFVFKDTTSDKLLLILYIRLKEEGAYWLGSPSLYNKNTDIVLKWGKKQIGNRYWRYVITARDIRKFNIFGNKLSDSLHNHYIVGTIGRTVTDNTQMIIAYAESIESTGFTYEEWNKYRLLDKQREFLNGFVNRALNSVEIVK
;
A
#
# COMPACT_ATOMS: atom_id res chain seq x y z
N MET A 1 -12.07 -49.72 23.35
CA MET A 1 -11.03 -48.67 23.49
C MET A 1 -10.39 -48.26 22.15
N ARG A 2 -9.86 -49.19 21.34
CA ARG A 2 -9.16 -48.87 20.07
C ARG A 2 -9.98 -48.06 19.04
N ARG A 3 -11.29 -48.31 18.94
CA ARG A 3 -12.19 -47.56 18.03
C ARG A 3 -12.46 -46.12 18.46
N ILE A 4 -12.56 -45.87 19.76
CA ILE A 4 -12.78 -44.52 20.32
C ILE A 4 -11.55 -43.64 20.09
N PHE A 5 -10.35 -44.21 20.24
CA PHE A 5 -9.09 -43.51 20.01
C PHE A 5 -8.92 -43.06 18.55
N ILE A 6 -9.33 -43.91 17.59
CA ILE A 6 -9.29 -43.57 16.16
C ILE A 6 -10.27 -42.43 15.84
N SER A 7 -11.48 -42.45 16.43
CA SER A 7 -12.47 -41.38 16.23
C SER A 7 -11.99 -40.03 16.77
N ILE A 8 -11.31 -40.01 17.92
CA ILE A 8 -10.75 -38.78 18.51
C ILE A 8 -9.64 -38.21 17.63
N ILE A 9 -8.74 -39.05 17.11
CA ILE A 9 -7.67 -38.62 16.21
C ILE A 9 -8.24 -38.04 14.91
N ILE A 10 -9.26 -38.66 14.33
CA ILE A 10 -9.91 -38.14 13.11
C ILE A 10 -10.58 -36.78 13.39
N LEU A 11 -11.22 -36.60 14.55
CA LEU A 11 -11.83 -35.32 14.92
C LEU A 11 -10.79 -34.20 15.13
N ILE A 12 -9.61 -34.52 15.67
CA ILE A 12 -8.49 -33.59 15.82
C ILE A 12 -7.87 -33.25 14.45
N LEU A 13 -7.78 -34.22 13.54
CA LEU A 13 -7.28 -33.99 12.18
C LEU A 13 -8.26 -33.16 11.33
N LEU A 14 -9.58 -33.35 11.53
CA LEU A 14 -10.62 -32.57 10.84
C LEU A 14 -10.77 -31.13 11.39
N SER A 15 -10.41 -30.90 12.66
CA SER A 15 -10.38 -29.54 13.23
C SER A 15 -9.09 -28.77 12.89
N GLY A 16 -8.10 -29.43 12.28
CA GLY A 16 -6.80 -28.85 11.91
C GLY A 16 -6.79 -27.91 10.70
N CYS A 17 -7.91 -27.76 9.98
CA CYS A 17 -8.05 -26.83 8.85
C CYS A 17 -8.98 -25.66 9.17
N ALA A 18 -8.85 -25.04 10.35
CA ALA A 18 -9.38 -23.71 10.56
C ALA A 18 -8.53 -22.72 9.75
N THR A 19 -8.91 -22.49 8.50
CA THR A 19 -8.32 -21.45 7.64
C THR A 19 -8.27 -20.15 8.44
N ILE A 20 -7.06 -19.60 8.64
CA ILE A 20 -6.87 -18.33 9.35
C ILE A 20 -7.69 -17.26 8.62
N GLN A 21 -8.86 -16.93 9.16
CA GLN A 21 -9.73 -15.93 8.56
C GLN A 21 -9.11 -14.56 8.82
N ARG A 22 -8.61 -13.91 7.77
CA ARG A 22 -8.09 -12.54 7.84
C ARG A 22 -9.25 -11.60 8.13
N LYS A 23 -9.20 -10.90 9.26
CA LYS A 23 -10.17 -9.90 9.66
C LYS A 23 -9.53 -8.52 9.55
N TYR A 24 -10.26 -7.61 8.94
CA TYR A 24 -9.89 -6.21 8.82
C TYR A 24 -11.06 -5.35 9.27
N SER A 25 -10.78 -4.27 10.00
CA SER A 25 -11.79 -3.26 10.34
C SER A 25 -11.20 -1.86 10.23
N VAL A 26 -12.07 -0.89 9.96
CA VAL A 26 -11.75 0.54 9.99
C VAL A 26 -12.83 1.23 10.80
N GLU A 27 -12.46 1.75 11.97
CA GLU A 27 -13.37 2.46 12.87
C GLU A 27 -12.64 3.69 13.43
N ASN A 28 -13.29 4.87 13.41
CA ASN A 28 -12.72 6.11 13.95
C ASN A 28 -11.28 6.42 13.44
N ASN A 29 -11.04 6.24 12.14
CA ASN A 29 -9.72 6.40 11.52
C ASN A 29 -8.64 5.43 12.05
N ILE A 30 -9.04 4.35 12.70
CA ILE A 30 -8.15 3.28 13.16
C ILE A 30 -8.38 2.08 12.26
N PHE A 31 -7.37 1.70 11.50
CA PHE A 31 -7.31 0.45 10.78
C PHE A 31 -6.78 -0.65 11.70
N THR A 32 -7.46 -1.79 11.72
CA THR A 32 -7.02 -3.00 12.43
C THR A 32 -6.94 -4.17 11.47
N SER A 33 -5.85 -4.93 11.53
CA SER A 33 -5.69 -6.21 10.84
C SER A 33 -5.37 -7.32 11.83
N SER A 34 -5.98 -8.50 11.64
CA SER A 34 -5.61 -9.72 12.37
C SER A 34 -4.40 -10.45 11.77
N TYR A 35 -4.02 -10.16 10.52
CA TYR A 35 -2.89 -10.78 9.85
C TYR A 35 -2.29 -9.88 8.74
N PRO A 36 -1.07 -9.31 8.95
CA PRO A 36 -0.34 -9.32 10.22
C PRO A 36 -1.14 -8.60 11.31
N HIS A 37 -0.96 -8.98 12.58
CA HIS A 37 -1.55 -8.20 13.66
C HIS A 37 -0.97 -6.78 13.65
N MET A 38 -1.81 -5.79 13.37
CA MET A 38 -1.39 -4.40 13.32
C MET A 38 -2.56 -3.45 13.55
N ILE A 39 -2.29 -2.39 14.30
CA ILE A 39 -3.22 -1.28 14.50
C ILE A 39 -2.56 0.00 13.97
N LEU A 40 -3.18 0.59 12.96
CA LEU A 40 -2.74 1.85 12.36
C LEU A 40 -3.75 2.95 12.66
N LYS A 41 -3.27 4.04 13.24
CA LYS A 41 -4.03 5.28 13.31
C LYS A 41 -3.75 6.09 12.05
N ILE A 42 -4.80 6.39 11.31
CA ILE A 42 -4.77 7.20 10.10
C ILE A 42 -5.00 8.65 10.47
N ASP A 43 -4.38 9.57 9.73
CA ASP A 43 -4.60 11.01 9.87
C ASP A 43 -6.11 11.33 9.95
N PRO A 44 -6.58 12.06 10.99
CA PRO A 44 -7.99 12.38 11.18
C PRO A 44 -8.61 13.25 10.08
N SER A 45 -7.78 13.95 9.29
CA SER A 45 -8.21 14.74 8.13
C SER A 45 -8.71 13.88 6.97
N LEU A 46 -8.31 12.60 6.92
CA LEU A 46 -8.73 11.67 5.89
C LEU A 46 -9.98 10.90 6.33
N LYS A 47 -10.91 10.60 5.43
CA LYS A 47 -12.10 9.79 5.73
C LYS A 47 -12.06 8.49 4.97
N TYR A 48 -12.42 7.41 5.64
CA TYR A 48 -12.52 6.10 5.01
C TYR A 48 -13.65 6.09 3.98
N VAL A 49 -13.32 5.75 2.74
CA VAL A 49 -14.27 5.75 1.60
C VAL A 49 -14.73 4.33 1.28
N GLY A 50 -13.91 3.32 1.57
CA GLY A 50 -14.27 1.94 1.34
C GLY A 50 -13.10 1.00 1.20
N ARG A 51 -13.44 -0.27 0.96
CA ARG A 51 -12.51 -1.37 0.71
C ARG A 51 -12.73 -1.88 -0.71
N ASP A 52 -11.63 -2.11 -1.42
CA ASP A 52 -11.64 -2.84 -2.68
C ASP A 52 -10.75 -4.09 -2.55
N THR A 53 -11.27 -5.22 -3.01
CA THR A 53 -10.56 -6.50 -3.01
C THR A 53 -10.46 -6.92 -4.47
N ASN A 54 -9.26 -6.78 -5.04
CA ASN A 54 -8.98 -7.19 -6.39
C ASN A 54 -8.12 -8.44 -6.34
N ASP A 55 -8.70 -9.57 -6.75
CA ASP A 55 -7.95 -10.79 -7.02
C ASP A 55 -7.35 -10.67 -8.41
N LYS A 56 -6.17 -10.05 -8.52
CA LYS A 56 -5.42 -10.07 -9.78
C LYS A 56 -4.45 -11.25 -9.74
N ILE A 57 -4.70 -12.23 -10.60
CA ILE A 57 -3.66 -13.17 -11.02
C ILE A 57 -2.69 -12.34 -11.88
N GLY A 58 -1.53 -12.00 -11.32
CA GLY A 58 -0.48 -11.35 -12.10
C GLY A 58 0.12 -12.35 -13.07
N GLU A 59 -0.26 -12.30 -14.35
CA GLU A 59 0.53 -12.92 -15.41
C GLU A 59 1.68 -11.98 -15.75
N TYR A 60 2.90 -12.35 -15.36
CA TYR A 60 4.11 -11.67 -15.84
C TYR A 60 4.70 -12.45 -17.01
N SER A 61 4.80 -11.78 -18.16
CA SER A 61 5.51 -12.28 -19.32
C SER A 61 7.02 -12.35 -19.02
N GLY A 62 7.55 -13.55 -18.82
CA GLY A 62 9.00 -13.77 -18.80
C GLY A 62 9.51 -14.92 -17.94
N LEU A 63 8.72 -15.46 -17.00
CA LEU A 63 9.13 -16.61 -16.19
C LEU A 63 8.02 -17.66 -16.20
N THR A 64 8.34 -18.85 -16.71
CA THR A 64 7.52 -20.09 -16.73
C THR A 64 7.29 -20.68 -15.32
N ILE A 65 7.36 -19.85 -14.28
CA ILE A 65 7.21 -20.26 -12.89
C ILE A 65 5.85 -19.74 -12.41
N ARG A 66 4.92 -20.69 -12.25
CA ARG A 66 3.62 -20.61 -11.55
C ARG A 66 3.26 -19.19 -11.07
N SER A 67 2.35 -18.54 -11.80
CA SER A 67 1.66 -17.34 -11.35
C SER A 67 0.96 -17.63 -10.03
N MET A 68 1.50 -17.11 -8.92
CA MET A 68 0.80 -17.16 -7.64
C MET A 68 -0.33 -16.13 -7.69
N PRO A 69 -1.58 -16.48 -7.29
CA PRO A 69 -2.62 -15.49 -7.10
C PRO A 69 -2.17 -14.53 -6.02
N ILE A 70 -2.02 -13.25 -6.37
CA ILE A 70 -1.70 -12.22 -5.39
C ILE A 70 -3.02 -11.60 -4.97
N GLU A 71 -3.49 -12.00 -3.79
CA GLU A 71 -4.64 -11.38 -3.15
C GLU A 71 -4.23 -10.00 -2.61
N PHE A 72 -4.96 -8.97 -3.03
CA PHE A 72 -4.75 -7.61 -2.54
C PHE A 72 -6.03 -7.12 -1.88
N THR A 73 -5.91 -6.72 -0.61
CA THR A 73 -6.93 -5.92 0.04
C THR A 73 -6.47 -4.47 0.12
N THR A 74 -7.28 -3.56 -0.40
CA THR A 74 -7.01 -2.12 -0.39
C THR A 74 -8.04 -1.39 0.47
N PHE A 75 -7.56 -0.46 1.29
CA PHE A 75 -8.40 0.41 2.11
C PHE A 75 -8.12 1.85 1.74
N VAL A 76 -9.18 2.60 1.47
CA VAL A 76 -9.12 3.89 0.82
C VAL A 76 -9.55 4.98 1.78
N PHE A 77 -8.72 6.00 1.91
CA PHE A 77 -9.05 7.19 2.69
C PHE A 77 -8.87 8.44 1.83
N LYS A 78 -9.85 9.33 1.83
CA LYS A 78 -9.84 10.57 1.06
C LYS A 78 -10.18 11.76 1.95
N ASP A 79 -9.56 12.90 1.69
CA ASP A 79 -10.05 14.18 2.23
C ASP A 79 -11.42 14.51 1.59
N THR A 80 -12.43 14.77 2.40
CA THR A 80 -13.78 15.12 1.92
C THR A 80 -13.90 16.59 1.49
N THR A 81 -12.91 17.40 1.83
CA THR A 81 -12.87 18.84 1.53
C THR A 81 -12.01 19.17 0.31
N SER A 82 -11.15 18.24 -0.13
CA SER A 82 -10.30 18.42 -1.29
C SER A 82 -10.02 17.10 -2.02
N ASP A 83 -9.84 17.14 -3.34
CA ASP A 83 -9.38 15.98 -4.12
C ASP A 83 -7.89 15.64 -3.87
N LYS A 84 -7.26 16.31 -2.90
CA LYS A 84 -5.81 16.40 -2.82
C LYS A 84 -5.18 15.29 -2.01
N LEU A 85 -5.90 14.49 -1.23
CA LEU A 85 -5.26 13.51 -0.36
C LEU A 85 -5.93 12.14 -0.48
N LEU A 86 -5.17 11.16 -0.96
CA LEU A 86 -5.58 9.77 -1.04
C LEU A 86 -4.56 8.92 -0.29
N LEU A 87 -5.00 8.27 0.79
CA LEU A 87 -4.21 7.24 1.45
C LEU A 87 -4.76 5.87 1.09
N ILE A 88 -3.88 5.00 0.61
CA ILE A 88 -4.17 3.60 0.37
C ILE A 88 -3.30 2.76 1.27
N LEU A 89 -3.96 2.01 2.14
CA LEU A 89 -3.33 0.93 2.86
C LEU A 89 -3.51 -0.37 2.06
N TYR A 90 -2.40 -1.07 1.91
CA TYR A 90 -2.27 -2.29 1.15
C TYR A 90 -1.60 -3.38 1.99
N ILE A 91 -2.15 -4.59 1.90
CA ILE A 91 -1.55 -5.80 2.45
C ILE A 91 -1.55 -6.84 1.33
N ARG A 92 -0.36 -7.34 0.93
CA ARG A 92 -0.21 -8.44 -0.03
C ARG A 92 0.51 -9.62 0.56
N LEU A 93 0.27 -10.79 -0.04
CA LEU A 93 1.26 -11.86 -0.02
C LEU A 93 2.47 -11.49 -0.89
N LYS A 94 3.68 -11.62 -0.35
CA LYS A 94 4.95 -11.36 -1.04
C LYS A 94 5.24 -12.52 -1.99
N GLU A 95 5.54 -12.22 -3.24
CA GLU A 95 6.06 -13.23 -4.20
C GLU A 95 7.42 -13.78 -3.70
N GLU A 96 7.68 -15.05 -3.98
CA GLU A 96 8.99 -15.64 -3.69
C GLU A 96 10.10 -14.85 -4.42
N GLY A 97 11.08 -14.34 -3.67
CA GLY A 97 12.13 -13.47 -4.21
C GLY A 97 11.80 -11.97 -4.35
N ALA A 98 10.56 -11.51 -4.13
CA ALA A 98 10.22 -10.09 -4.26
C ALA A 98 10.79 -9.22 -3.11
N TYR A 99 11.84 -8.46 -3.41
CA TYR A 99 12.33 -7.40 -2.52
C TYR A 99 11.43 -6.16 -2.59
N TRP A 100 11.41 -5.37 -1.51
CA TRP A 100 10.40 -4.33 -1.23
C TRP A 100 10.18 -3.25 -2.33
N LEU A 101 11.15 -3.01 -3.23
CA LEU A 101 11.06 -2.03 -4.33
C LEU A 101 11.30 -2.63 -5.72
N GLY A 102 11.54 -3.94 -5.82
CA GLY A 102 11.81 -4.59 -7.11
C GLY A 102 10.55 -4.93 -7.89
N SER A 103 9.37 -4.83 -7.27
CA SER A 103 8.10 -5.23 -7.88
C SER A 103 7.61 -4.10 -8.81
N PRO A 104 7.48 -4.35 -10.13
CA PRO A 104 6.99 -3.38 -11.11
C PRO A 104 5.62 -2.77 -10.75
N SER A 105 4.84 -3.49 -9.92
CA SER A 105 3.54 -3.02 -9.43
C SER A 105 3.62 -1.81 -8.50
N LEU A 106 4.77 -1.57 -7.83
CA LEU A 106 4.97 -0.46 -6.88
C LEU A 106 5.79 0.67 -7.49
N TYR A 107 6.73 0.31 -8.34
CA TYR A 107 7.68 1.23 -8.94
C TYR A 107 8.04 0.70 -10.33
N ASN A 108 7.66 1.46 -11.35
CA ASN A 108 8.04 1.21 -12.72
C ASN A 108 9.14 2.21 -13.09
N LYS A 109 10.38 1.70 -13.15
CA LYS A 109 11.60 2.46 -13.50
C LYS A 109 11.48 3.23 -14.81
N ASN A 110 10.60 2.79 -15.72
CA ASN A 110 10.45 3.40 -17.04
C ASN A 110 9.41 4.53 -17.07
N THR A 111 8.56 4.65 -16.04
CA THR A 111 7.48 5.64 -16.02
C THR A 111 7.53 6.58 -14.83
N ASP A 112 8.23 6.20 -13.76
CA ASP A 112 8.18 6.94 -12.49
C ASP A 112 9.44 7.74 -12.25
N ILE A 113 9.25 9.00 -11.87
CA ILE A 113 10.34 9.90 -11.53
C ILE A 113 10.58 9.81 -10.04
N VAL A 114 11.73 9.27 -9.61
CA VAL A 114 12.09 9.19 -8.19
C VAL A 114 12.58 10.56 -7.73
N LEU A 115 11.81 11.18 -6.84
CA LEU A 115 12.12 12.49 -6.26
C LEU A 115 12.89 12.33 -4.94
N LYS A 116 12.55 11.30 -4.15
CA LYS A 116 13.21 11.02 -2.88
C LYS A 116 13.01 9.56 -2.48
N TRP A 117 13.93 9.03 -1.70
CA TRP A 117 13.83 7.70 -1.12
C TRP A 117 14.60 7.66 0.20
N GLY A 118 14.25 6.73 1.07
CA GLY A 118 14.93 6.61 2.34
C GLY A 118 14.31 5.60 3.28
N LYS A 119 14.62 5.78 4.57
CA LYS A 119 14.09 4.98 5.67
C LYS A 119 13.47 5.90 6.71
N LYS A 120 12.38 5.47 7.31
CA LYS A 120 11.74 6.12 8.46
C LYS A 120 11.46 5.08 9.53
N GLN A 121 11.72 5.42 10.78
CA GLN A 121 11.28 4.60 11.90
C GLN A 121 9.79 4.87 12.16
N ILE A 122 8.98 3.80 12.17
CA ILE A 122 7.57 3.84 12.54
C ILE A 122 7.38 2.76 13.61
N GLY A 123 7.02 3.18 14.83
CA GLY A 123 7.12 2.32 16.01
C GLY A 123 8.57 1.89 16.30
N ASN A 124 8.78 0.60 16.57
CA ASN A 124 10.10 0.02 16.84
C ASN A 124 10.82 -0.51 15.58
N ARG A 125 10.32 -0.19 14.38
CA ARG A 125 10.72 -0.83 13.13
C ARG A 125 11.06 0.23 12.08
N TYR A 126 12.11 0.00 11.30
CA TYR A 126 12.37 0.80 10.10
C TYR A 126 11.49 0.37 8.94
N TRP A 127 10.84 1.36 8.34
CA TRP A 127 10.11 1.27 7.10
C TRP A 127 10.91 1.98 6.02
N ARG A 128 10.77 1.52 4.79
CA ARG A 128 11.42 2.17 3.66
C ARG A 128 10.37 2.95 2.89
N TYR A 129 10.77 4.07 2.30
CA TYR A 129 9.87 4.90 1.53
C TYR A 129 10.50 5.36 0.21
N VAL A 130 9.65 5.61 -0.76
CA VAL A 130 9.97 6.23 -2.05
C VAL A 130 8.91 7.28 -2.34
N ILE A 131 9.33 8.40 -2.91
CA ILE A 131 8.46 9.48 -3.35
C ILE A 131 8.69 9.67 -4.83
N THR A 132 7.62 9.63 -5.60
CA THR A 132 7.64 9.73 -7.05
C THR A 132 6.61 10.73 -7.56
N ALA A 133 6.88 11.35 -8.70
CA ALA A 133 5.83 11.97 -9.51
C ALA A 133 5.28 10.91 -10.45
N ARG A 134 3.94 10.78 -10.56
CA ARG A 134 3.29 9.76 -11.40
C ARG A 134 1.94 10.20 -11.99
N ASP A 135 1.58 9.62 -13.12
CA ASP A 135 0.18 9.55 -13.60
C ASP A 135 -0.55 8.43 -12.84
N ILE A 136 -1.57 8.80 -12.06
CA ILE A 136 -2.24 7.90 -11.13
C ILE A 136 -3.05 6.80 -11.84
N ARG A 137 -3.49 7.05 -13.08
CA ARG A 137 -4.21 6.08 -13.91
C ARG A 137 -3.33 4.89 -14.30
N LYS A 138 -2.01 5.08 -14.33
CA LYS A 138 -1.02 4.03 -14.62
C LYS A 138 -0.62 3.25 -13.37
N PHE A 139 -1.09 3.67 -12.19
CA PHE A 139 -0.78 2.98 -10.94
C PHE A 139 -1.85 1.93 -10.64
N ASN A 140 -1.53 0.70 -11.00
CA ASN A 140 -2.40 -0.48 -10.88
C ASN A 140 -2.86 -0.84 -9.45
N ILE A 141 -2.44 -0.08 -8.43
CA ILE A 141 -2.83 -0.30 -7.02
C ILE A 141 -4.10 0.47 -6.64
N PHE A 142 -4.50 1.50 -7.40
CA PHE A 142 -5.68 2.30 -7.04
C PHE A 142 -7.01 1.54 -7.18
N GLY A 143 -7.03 0.35 -7.79
CA GLY A 143 -8.29 -0.34 -8.09
C GLY A 143 -9.13 0.44 -9.11
N ASN A 144 -9.99 -0.26 -9.85
CA ASN A 144 -10.73 0.37 -10.95
C ASN A 144 -11.72 1.44 -10.45
N LYS A 145 -12.19 1.35 -9.20
CA LYS A 145 -13.20 2.29 -8.65
C LYS A 145 -12.65 3.67 -8.32
N LEU A 146 -11.35 3.81 -8.03
CA LEU A 146 -10.74 5.11 -7.74
C LEU A 146 -10.15 5.75 -8.99
N SER A 147 -9.58 4.96 -9.90
CA SER A 147 -8.94 5.47 -11.12
C SER A 147 -9.85 6.35 -11.95
N ASP A 148 -11.15 6.05 -11.96
CA ASP A 148 -12.13 6.76 -12.78
C ASP A 148 -12.52 8.13 -12.19
N SER A 149 -12.35 8.31 -10.88
CA SER A 149 -12.61 9.57 -10.16
C SER A 149 -11.37 10.45 -10.00
N LEU A 150 -10.18 9.87 -10.22
CA LEU A 150 -8.90 10.55 -10.09
C LEU A 150 -8.43 10.97 -11.48
N HIS A 151 -8.86 12.15 -11.89
CA HIS A 151 -8.13 12.87 -12.92
C HIS A 151 -6.75 13.22 -12.32
N ASN A 152 -5.70 13.29 -13.15
CA ASN A 152 -4.47 14.07 -12.91
C ASN A 152 -3.18 13.31 -12.48
N HIS A 153 -2.13 14.13 -12.37
CA HIS A 153 -0.76 13.78 -11.98
C HIS A 153 -0.57 14.05 -10.49
N TYR A 154 0.13 13.15 -9.80
CA TYR A 154 0.28 13.18 -8.35
C TYR A 154 1.75 13.05 -7.96
N ILE A 155 2.11 13.65 -6.83
CA ILE A 155 3.24 13.16 -6.04
C ILE A 155 2.72 12.04 -5.16
N VAL A 156 3.37 10.89 -5.23
CA VAL A 156 3.01 9.68 -4.48
C VAL A 156 4.15 9.30 -3.57
N GLY A 157 3.86 9.23 -2.27
CA GLY A 157 4.75 8.75 -1.23
C GLY A 157 4.33 7.35 -0.84
N THR A 158 5.16 6.38 -1.19
CA THR A 158 4.92 4.96 -0.88
C THR A 158 5.85 4.54 0.25
N ILE A 159 5.28 4.08 1.35
CA ILE A 159 5.99 3.56 2.52
C ILE A 159 5.66 2.08 2.65
N GLY A 160 6.67 1.22 2.75
CA GLY A 160 6.42 -0.21 2.77
C GLY A 160 7.42 -1.00 3.59
N ARG A 161 6.97 -2.19 4.00
CA ARG A 161 7.76 -3.15 4.76
C ARG A 161 7.26 -4.57 4.56
N THR A 162 8.20 -5.52 4.51
CA THR A 162 7.91 -6.95 4.72
C THR A 162 7.64 -7.18 6.20
N VAL A 163 6.42 -7.59 6.51
CA VAL A 163 5.86 -7.73 7.87
C VAL A 163 5.91 -9.18 8.36
N THR A 164 5.78 -10.15 7.46
CA THR A 164 6.07 -11.58 7.67
C THR A 164 6.87 -12.10 6.47
N ASP A 165 7.35 -13.34 6.50
CA ASP A 165 8.12 -13.94 5.39
C ASP A 165 7.41 -13.82 4.04
N ASN A 166 6.08 -13.95 4.08
CA ASN A 166 5.21 -13.96 2.91
C ASN A 166 4.26 -12.77 2.88
N THR A 167 4.44 -11.71 3.67
CA THR A 167 3.48 -10.59 3.68
C THR A 167 4.21 -9.25 3.63
N GLN A 168 3.72 -8.36 2.77
CA GLN A 168 4.17 -6.98 2.68
C GLN A 168 3.00 -6.04 2.97
N MET A 169 3.29 -5.01 3.75
CA MET A 169 2.38 -3.90 3.96
C MET A 169 2.93 -2.66 3.28
N ILE A 170 2.05 -1.92 2.62
CA ILE A 170 2.38 -0.72 1.87
C ILE A 170 1.32 0.32 2.15
N ILE A 171 1.76 1.56 2.29
CA ILE A 171 0.93 2.73 2.51
C ILE A 171 1.33 3.70 1.41
N ALA A 172 0.40 4.02 0.52
CA ALA A 172 0.58 5.01 -0.51
C ALA A 172 -0.21 6.26 -0.15
N TYR A 173 0.46 7.39 -0.11
CA TYR A 173 -0.15 8.71 0.10
C TYR A 173 0.06 9.53 -1.16
N ALA A 174 -1.00 10.08 -1.74
CA ALA A 174 -0.93 10.81 -3.00
C ALA A 174 -1.49 12.23 -2.86
N GLU A 175 -0.77 13.20 -3.44
CA GLU A 175 -1.21 14.59 -3.58
C GLU A 175 -1.21 15.08 -5.03
N SER A 176 -2.30 15.72 -5.46
CA SER A 176 -2.39 16.33 -6.79
C SER A 176 -1.39 17.47 -6.92
N ILE A 177 -0.64 17.48 -8.03
CA ILE A 177 0.33 18.54 -8.31
C ILE A 177 -0.29 19.78 -8.95
N GLU A 178 -1.57 19.76 -9.32
CA GLU A 178 -2.21 20.88 -10.02
C GLU A 178 -2.16 22.17 -9.22
N SER A 179 -2.35 22.06 -7.90
CA SER A 179 -2.30 23.22 -7.01
C SER A 179 -0.91 23.84 -6.86
N THR A 180 0.12 23.18 -7.38
CA THR A 180 1.50 23.69 -7.35
C THR A 180 1.80 24.64 -8.51
N GLY A 181 0.97 24.65 -9.56
CA GLY A 181 1.20 25.41 -10.78
C GLY A 181 2.29 24.84 -11.70
N PHE A 182 2.79 23.63 -11.42
CA PHE A 182 3.79 22.93 -12.24
C PHE A 182 3.18 21.77 -13.02
N THR A 183 3.64 21.54 -14.24
CA THR A 183 3.26 20.36 -15.02
C THR A 183 4.03 19.12 -14.57
N TYR A 184 3.55 17.93 -14.94
CA TYR A 184 4.22 16.67 -14.64
C TYR A 184 5.66 16.61 -15.18
N GLU A 185 5.88 17.13 -16.39
CA GLU A 185 7.18 17.18 -17.05
C GLU A 185 8.16 18.10 -16.31
N GLU A 186 7.67 19.13 -15.63
CA GLU A 186 8.50 20.02 -14.83
C GLU A 186 9.01 19.36 -13.55
N TRP A 187 8.30 18.34 -13.04
CA TRP A 187 8.79 17.46 -11.97
C TRP A 187 9.81 16.43 -12.47
N ASN A 188 9.96 16.26 -13.80
CA ASN A 188 10.92 15.37 -14.46
C ASN A 188 12.28 16.03 -14.79
N LYS A 189 12.64 17.11 -14.10
CA LYS A 189 13.91 17.81 -14.34
C LYS A 189 14.96 17.34 -13.34
N TYR A 190 16.21 17.23 -13.78
CA TYR A 190 17.36 16.89 -12.93
C TYR A 190 17.53 17.83 -11.71
N ARG A 191 16.96 19.04 -11.78
CA ARG A 191 17.00 20.03 -10.70
C ARG A 191 15.62 20.59 -10.43
N LEU A 192 15.15 20.40 -9.20
CA LEU A 192 13.91 20.98 -8.70
C LEU A 192 14.09 22.47 -8.36
N LEU A 193 13.11 23.28 -8.77
CA LEU A 193 12.98 24.68 -8.38
C LEU A 193 12.71 24.81 -6.87
N ASP A 194 12.94 25.98 -6.29
CA ASP A 194 12.75 26.20 -4.84
C ASP A 194 11.31 25.88 -4.40
N LYS A 195 10.30 26.36 -5.14
CA LYS A 195 8.89 26.04 -4.87
C LYS A 195 8.58 24.55 -4.93
N GLN A 196 9.17 23.82 -5.89
CA GLN A 196 9.00 22.37 -5.99
C GLN A 196 9.66 21.65 -4.80
N ARG A 197 10.85 22.11 -4.36
CA ARG A 197 11.53 21.58 -3.17
C ARG A 197 10.75 21.86 -1.89
N GLU A 198 10.20 23.05 -1.75
CA GLU A 198 9.36 23.44 -0.61
C GLU A 198 8.11 22.56 -0.55
N PHE A 199 7.40 22.42 -1.67
CA PHE A 199 6.26 21.51 -1.78
C PHE A 199 6.65 20.08 -1.43
N LEU A 200 7.74 19.57 -2.02
CA LEU A 200 8.22 18.20 -1.78
C LEU A 200 8.59 17.97 -0.31
N ASN A 201 9.21 18.93 0.36
CA ASN A 201 9.55 18.81 1.78
C ASN A 201 8.29 18.77 2.66
N GLY A 202 7.30 19.63 2.36
CA GLY A 202 5.99 19.58 3.02
C GLY A 202 5.27 18.26 2.79
N PHE A 203 5.26 17.80 1.53
CA PHE A 203 4.71 16.51 1.13
C PHE A 203 5.35 15.35 1.87
N VAL A 204 6.69 15.30 1.96
CA VAL A 204 7.42 14.25 2.70
C VAL A 204 6.92 14.18 4.13
N ASN A 205 6.77 15.33 4.80
CA ASN A 205 6.32 15.35 6.17
C ASN A 205 4.88 14.83 6.32
N ARG A 206 3.96 15.25 5.44
CA ARG A 206 2.57 14.77 5.47
C ARG A 206 2.46 13.29 5.13
N ALA A 207 3.05 12.85 4.03
CA ALA A 207 3.03 11.46 3.58
C ALA A 207 3.59 10.52 4.66
N LEU A 208 4.75 10.87 5.25
CA LEU A 208 5.42 10.03 6.24
C LEU A 208 4.71 10.02 7.60
N ASN A 209 3.88 11.01 7.92
CA ASN A 209 3.13 11.10 9.18
C ASN A 209 1.62 10.84 8.99
N SER A 210 1.20 10.45 7.79
CA SER A 210 -0.21 10.12 7.49
C SER A 210 -0.71 8.89 8.23
N VAL A 211 0.20 8.09 8.79
CA VAL A 211 -0.08 6.92 9.62
C VAL A 211 0.83 6.85 10.84
N GLU A 212 0.29 6.28 11.91
CA GLU A 212 1.01 5.96 13.13
C GLU A 212 0.70 4.51 13.54
N ILE A 213 1.73 3.75 13.92
CA ILE A 213 1.52 2.41 14.51
C ILE A 213 1.16 2.59 15.98
N VAL A 214 -0.02 2.11 16.36
CA VAL A 214 -0.51 2.20 17.74
C VAL A 214 0.03 1.02 18.57
N LYS A 215 -0.05 -0.20 18.04
CA LYS A 215 0.48 -1.46 18.61
C LYS A 215 0.70 -2.51 17.53
#